data_AF-A0A2M8E487-F1
#
_entry.id   AF-A0A2M8E487-F1
#
_cell.length_a   1.000
_cell.length_b   1.000
_cell.length_c   1.000
_cell.angle_alpha   90.00
_cell.angle_beta   90.00
_cell.angle_gamma   90.00
#
_symmetry.space_group_name_H-M   'P 1'
#
loop_
_entity.id
_entity.type
_entity.pdbx_description
1 polymer ?
#
loop_
_entity_poly.entity_id
_entity_poly.type
_entity_poly.pdbx_seq_one_letter_code
_entity_poly.pdbx_strand_id
1 'polypeptide(L)'
;KYQEIIAAYNQDKDRATVEDTFAKLSILDASLDAEQRRAVKEGLSEEQLALFDLVRRADLSKADRERIKQASRELLEGVLAVIAPLDRWTEKEQTQAEVETFILDKVYQTLPEPPYTPDDKAQVAQLVYQHIFEQSVRDGLGRETLVFTRGAGSASPAAQSRG
;
A
#
# COMPACT_ATOMS: atom_id res chain seq x y z
N LYS A 1 -37.02 -38.32 -2.83
CA LYS A 1 -37.64 -37.14 -2.17
C LYS A 1 -36.79 -36.46 -1.09
N TYR A 2 -35.69 -37.04 -0.59
CA TYR A 2 -34.74 -36.32 0.29
C TYR A 2 -33.55 -35.67 -0.46
N GLN A 3 -33.23 -36.12 -1.68
CA GLN A 3 -32.11 -35.59 -2.46
C GLN A 3 -32.46 -34.30 -3.25
N GLU A 4 -33.72 -34.10 -3.63
CA GLU A 4 -34.18 -32.89 -4.34
C GLU A 4 -34.16 -31.63 -3.44
N ILE A 5 -34.34 -31.81 -2.13
CA ILE A 5 -34.35 -30.71 -1.14
C ILE A 5 -32.92 -30.20 -0.86
N ILE A 6 -31.91 -31.07 -0.96
CA ILE A 6 -30.50 -30.69 -0.75
C ILE A 6 -29.96 -29.91 -1.96
N ALA A 7 -30.37 -30.28 -3.18
CA ALA A 7 -29.94 -29.59 -4.39
C ALA A 7 -30.49 -28.15 -4.47
N ALA A 8 -31.76 -27.94 -4.13
CA ALA A 8 -32.36 -26.60 -4.09
C ALA A 8 -31.76 -25.74 -2.96
N TYR A 9 -31.47 -26.33 -1.80
CA TYR A 9 -30.90 -25.60 -0.66
C TYR A 9 -29.44 -25.14 -0.91
N ASN A 10 -28.63 -25.93 -1.62
CA ASN A 10 -27.29 -25.51 -2.00
C ASN A 10 -27.31 -24.45 -3.11
N GLN A 11 -28.26 -24.53 -4.06
CA GLN A 11 -28.38 -23.59 -5.16
C GLN A 11 -28.89 -22.21 -4.71
N ASP A 12 -29.82 -22.15 -3.75
CA ASP A 12 -30.29 -20.89 -3.16
C ASP A 12 -29.26 -20.25 -2.22
N LYS A 13 -28.46 -21.05 -1.49
CA LYS A 13 -27.38 -20.51 -0.67
C LYS A 13 -26.25 -19.91 -1.50
N ASP A 14 -25.86 -20.56 -2.60
CA ASP A 14 -24.82 -20.02 -3.47
C ASP A 14 -25.29 -18.74 -4.18
N ARG A 15 -26.56 -18.67 -4.60
CA ARG A 15 -27.09 -17.45 -5.23
C ARG A 15 -27.26 -16.29 -4.26
N ALA A 16 -27.84 -16.53 -3.08
CA ALA A 16 -28.02 -15.49 -2.07
C ALA A 16 -26.68 -14.96 -1.52
N THR A 17 -25.66 -15.82 -1.41
CA THR A 17 -24.32 -15.41 -0.94
C THR A 17 -23.57 -14.61 -1.99
N VAL A 18 -23.70 -14.96 -3.28
CA VAL A 18 -23.11 -14.20 -4.38
C VAL A 18 -23.80 -12.84 -4.54
N GLU A 19 -25.13 -12.80 -4.48
CA GLU A 19 -25.92 -11.55 -4.57
C GLU A 19 -25.62 -10.62 -3.38
N ASP A 20 -25.53 -11.15 -2.16
CA ASP A 20 -25.16 -10.38 -0.96
C ASP A 20 -23.72 -9.86 -1.03
N THR A 21 -22.79 -10.67 -1.56
CA THR A 21 -21.40 -10.23 -1.79
C THR A 21 -21.34 -9.12 -2.84
N PHE A 22 -22.09 -9.24 -3.93
CA PHE A 22 -22.16 -8.21 -4.97
C PHE A 22 -22.77 -6.90 -4.44
N ALA A 23 -23.84 -7.00 -3.64
CA ALA A 23 -24.47 -5.84 -3.00
C ALA A 23 -23.50 -5.14 -2.04
N LYS A 24 -22.74 -5.89 -1.23
CA LYS A 24 -21.70 -5.36 -0.34
C LYS A 24 -20.58 -4.67 -1.10
N LEU A 25 -20.15 -5.23 -2.24
CA LEU A 25 -19.14 -4.59 -3.11
C LEU A 25 -19.67 -3.31 -3.74
N SER A 26 -20.93 -3.27 -4.19
CA SER A 26 -21.54 -2.04 -4.74
C SER A 26 -21.73 -0.94 -3.70
N ILE A 27 -22.10 -1.28 -2.46
CA ILE A 27 -22.20 -0.32 -1.36
C ILE A 27 -20.81 0.22 -1.00
N LEU A 28 -19.81 -0.66 -0.93
CA LEU A 28 -18.43 -0.26 -0.67
C LEU A 28 -17.94 0.69 -1.75
N ASP A 29 -18.06 0.33 -3.03
CA ASP A 29 -17.67 1.20 -4.14
C ASP A 29 -18.39 2.56 -4.07
N ALA A 30 -19.70 2.59 -3.82
CA ALA A 30 -20.45 3.83 -3.68
C ALA A 30 -19.94 4.72 -2.52
N SER A 31 -19.38 4.12 -1.46
CA SER A 31 -18.88 4.81 -0.27
C SER A 31 -17.45 5.34 -0.38
N LEU A 32 -16.64 4.82 -1.30
CA LEU A 32 -15.25 5.26 -1.48
C LEU A 32 -15.19 6.66 -2.08
N ASP A 33 -14.25 7.50 -1.67
CA ASP A 33 -13.98 8.74 -2.40
C ASP A 33 -13.24 8.48 -3.73
N ALA A 34 -12.94 9.54 -4.48
CA ALA A 34 -12.29 9.41 -5.78
C ALA A 34 -10.87 8.81 -5.69
N GLU A 35 -10.13 9.10 -4.62
CA GLU A 35 -8.75 8.66 -4.46
C GLU A 35 -8.69 7.22 -3.97
N GLN A 36 -9.58 6.84 -3.05
CA GLN A 36 -9.77 5.46 -2.62
C GLN A 36 -10.13 4.52 -3.77
N ARG A 37 -11.01 4.97 -4.69
CA ARG A 37 -11.32 4.21 -5.91
C ARG A 37 -10.10 4.04 -6.81
N ARG A 38 -9.26 5.07 -6.94
CA ARG A 38 -8.01 4.97 -7.69
C ARG A 38 -7.05 3.99 -7.04
N ALA A 39 -6.89 4.04 -5.72
CA ALA A 39 -6.03 3.15 -4.96
C ALA A 39 -6.44 1.68 -5.19
N VAL A 40 -7.74 1.38 -5.07
CA VAL A 40 -8.30 0.05 -5.38
C VAL A 40 -8.05 -0.35 -6.84
N LYS A 41 -8.30 0.56 -7.80
CA LYS A 41 -8.08 0.29 -9.24
C LYS A 41 -6.62 -0.02 -9.56
N GLU A 42 -5.69 0.66 -8.90
CA GLU A 42 -4.26 0.43 -9.07
C GLU A 42 -3.72 -0.73 -8.23
N GLY A 43 -4.49 -1.20 -7.26
CA GLY A 43 -4.07 -2.21 -6.28
C GLY A 43 -3.00 -1.67 -5.32
N LEU A 44 -3.07 -0.39 -4.97
CA LEU A 44 -2.12 0.30 -4.10
C LEU A 44 -2.84 0.83 -2.86
N SER A 45 -2.13 1.02 -1.74
CA SER A 45 -2.62 1.90 -0.67
C SER A 45 -2.61 3.36 -1.13
N GLU A 46 -3.25 4.26 -0.38
CA GLU A 46 -3.24 5.70 -0.71
C GLU A 46 -1.81 6.27 -0.69
N GLU A 47 -0.97 5.87 0.26
CA GLU A 47 0.43 6.29 0.35
C GLU A 47 1.27 5.74 -0.80
N GLN A 48 1.03 4.48 -1.16
CA GLN A 48 1.69 3.87 -2.33
C GLN A 48 1.22 4.53 -3.64
N LEU A 49 -0.06 4.93 -3.71
CA LEU A 49 -0.61 5.64 -4.86
C LEU A 49 -0.01 7.05 -4.97
N ALA A 50 0.21 7.74 -3.85
CA ALA A 50 0.90 9.03 -3.83
C ALA A 50 2.33 8.90 -4.38
N LEU A 51 3.11 7.88 -3.94
CA LEU A 51 4.43 7.62 -4.51
C LEU A 51 4.35 7.21 -5.99
N PHE A 52 3.37 6.40 -6.37
CA PHE A 52 3.14 6.06 -7.78
C PHE A 52 2.88 7.31 -8.62
N ASP A 53 2.12 8.27 -8.10
CA ASP A 53 1.80 9.52 -8.79
C ASP A 53 3.01 10.46 -8.91
N LEU A 54 3.96 10.42 -7.97
CA LEU A 54 5.24 11.14 -8.06
C LEU A 54 6.20 10.54 -9.09
N VAL A 55 6.19 9.21 -9.22
CA VAL A 55 7.13 8.49 -10.08
C VAL A 55 6.59 8.37 -11.51
N ARG A 56 5.27 8.21 -11.69
CA ARG A 56 4.67 7.88 -13.00
C ARG A 56 4.92 8.96 -14.05
N ARG A 57 4.94 8.53 -15.32
CA ARG A 57 5.00 9.39 -16.50
C ARG A 57 3.83 9.10 -17.45
N ALA A 58 3.58 10.02 -18.38
CA ALA A 58 2.51 9.87 -19.37
C ALA A 58 2.84 8.87 -20.50
N ASP A 59 4.14 8.64 -20.75
CA ASP A 59 4.68 7.85 -21.86
C ASP A 59 4.96 6.37 -21.51
N LEU A 60 4.38 5.87 -20.42
CA LEU A 60 4.63 4.52 -19.93
C LEU A 60 3.88 3.44 -20.73
N SER A 61 4.59 2.36 -21.07
CA SER A 61 3.95 1.13 -21.51
C SER A 61 3.16 0.48 -20.36
N LYS A 62 2.23 -0.44 -20.67
CA LYS A 62 1.53 -1.21 -19.63
C LYS A 62 2.50 -1.97 -18.73
N ALA A 63 3.58 -2.53 -19.30
CA ALA A 63 4.58 -3.26 -18.54
C ALA A 63 5.38 -2.34 -17.61
N ASP A 64 5.78 -1.17 -18.09
CA ASP A 64 6.53 -0.20 -17.27
C ASP A 64 5.65 0.37 -16.15
N ARG A 65 4.37 0.57 -16.43
CA ARG A 65 3.38 0.96 -15.42
C ARG A 65 3.27 -0.06 -14.28
N GLU A 66 3.23 -1.36 -14.58
CA GLU A 66 3.25 -2.40 -13.54
C GLU A 66 4.57 -2.42 -12.76
N ARG A 67 5.71 -2.24 -13.45
CA ARG A 67 7.02 -2.13 -12.79
C ARG A 67 7.06 -0.94 -11.83
N ILE A 68 6.53 0.21 -12.24
CA ILE A 68 6.50 1.40 -11.39
C ILE A 68 5.58 1.20 -10.20
N LYS A 69 4.42 0.54 -10.36
CA LYS A 69 3.58 0.19 -9.21
C LYS A 69 4.33 -0.67 -8.21
N GLN A 70 5.09 -1.66 -8.67
CA GLN A 70 5.92 -2.49 -7.80
C GLN A 70 7.06 -1.68 -7.16
N ALA A 71 7.73 -0.82 -7.93
CA ALA A 71 8.75 0.09 -7.42
C ALA A 71 8.21 1.02 -6.31
N SER A 72 7.02 1.59 -6.48
CA SER A 72 6.38 2.45 -5.48
C SER A 72 6.09 1.72 -4.16
N ARG A 73 5.66 0.45 -4.23
CA ARG A 73 5.46 -0.38 -3.04
C ARG A 73 6.78 -0.62 -2.31
N GLU A 74 7.79 -1.10 -3.04
CA GLU A 74 9.10 -1.43 -2.46
C GLU A 74 9.85 -0.21 -1.95
N LEU A 75 9.69 0.94 -2.62
CA LEU A 75 10.28 2.20 -2.20
C LEU A 75 9.66 2.66 -0.88
N LEU A 76 8.32 2.67 -0.77
CA LEU A 76 7.66 3.05 0.47
C LEU A 76 8.04 2.12 1.63
N GLU A 77 7.96 0.80 1.40
CA GLU A 77 8.31 -0.20 2.41
C GLU A 77 9.75 -0.05 2.90
N GLY A 78 10.69 0.12 1.96
CA GLY A 78 12.10 0.32 2.28
C GLY A 78 12.37 1.61 3.07
N VAL A 79 11.76 2.72 2.65
CA VAL A 79 11.94 4.02 3.31
C VAL A 79 11.39 3.98 4.73
N LEU A 80 10.19 3.42 4.91
CA LEU A 80 9.60 3.27 6.25
C LEU A 80 10.45 2.37 7.15
N ALA A 81 11.05 1.30 6.61
CA ALA A 81 11.94 0.43 7.35
C ALA A 81 13.24 1.14 7.79
N VAL A 82 13.78 2.03 6.95
CA VAL A 82 14.95 2.88 7.32
C VAL A 82 14.57 3.93 8.36
N ILE A 83 13.40 4.54 8.25
CA ILE A 83 12.93 5.58 9.19
C ILE A 83 12.57 4.99 10.56
N ALA A 84 11.97 3.80 10.62
CA ALA A 84 11.45 3.20 11.84
C ALA A 84 12.42 3.20 13.06
N PRO A 85 13.72 2.88 12.91
CA PRO A 85 14.68 2.94 14.03
C PRO A 85 15.21 4.35 14.34
N LEU A 86 14.95 5.36 13.50
CA LEU A 86 15.54 6.69 13.62
C LEU A 86 14.68 7.62 14.49
N ASP A 87 15.12 7.86 15.72
CA ASP A 87 14.48 8.82 16.61
C ASP A 87 14.54 10.25 16.05
N ARG A 88 13.37 10.86 15.82
CA ARG A 88 13.19 12.22 15.27
C ARG A 88 14.06 12.47 14.05
N TRP A 89 13.95 11.58 13.07
CA TRP A 89 14.81 11.60 11.88
C TRP A 89 14.75 12.93 11.10
N THR A 90 13.62 13.64 11.17
CA THR A 90 13.42 14.96 10.54
C THR A 90 14.18 16.09 11.24
N GLU A 91 14.71 15.89 12.45
CA GLU A 91 15.42 16.94 13.21
C GLU A 91 16.95 16.88 13.07
N LYS A 92 17.51 15.77 12.57
CA LYS A 92 18.95 15.53 12.54
C LYS A 92 19.43 15.39 11.09
N GLU A 93 20.42 16.19 10.69
CA GLU A 93 20.97 16.16 9.32
C GLU A 93 21.51 14.78 8.92
N GLN A 94 22.12 14.05 9.86
CA GLN A 94 22.66 12.72 9.60
C GLN A 94 21.57 11.72 9.20
N THR A 95 20.44 11.71 9.91
CA THR A 95 19.33 10.79 9.63
C THR A 95 18.55 11.20 8.39
N GLN A 96 18.45 12.50 8.11
CA GLN A 96 17.92 13.01 6.85
C GLN A 96 18.76 12.52 5.65
N ALA A 97 20.09 12.67 5.73
CA ALA A 97 21.01 12.22 4.68
C ALA A 97 20.98 10.70 4.46
N GLU A 98 20.79 9.92 5.53
CA GLU A 98 20.63 8.47 5.44
C GLU A 98 19.37 8.08 4.65
N VAL A 99 18.23 8.71 4.97
CA VAL A 99 16.96 8.50 4.26
C VAL A 99 17.04 8.98 2.81
N GLU A 100 17.62 10.16 2.56
CA GLU A 100 17.80 10.72 1.22
C GLU A 100 18.66 9.80 0.34
N THR A 101 19.79 9.31 0.87
CA THR A 101 20.68 8.38 0.16
C THR A 101 19.96 7.08 -0.15
N PHE A 102 19.22 6.53 0.81
CA PHE A 102 18.44 5.31 0.60
C PHE A 102 17.40 5.48 -0.52
N ILE A 103 16.67 6.59 -0.52
CA ILE A 103 15.67 6.89 -1.56
C ILE A 103 16.35 6.98 -2.92
N LEU A 104 17.46 7.71 -3.01
CA LEU A 104 18.23 7.85 -4.24
C LEU A 104 18.65 6.47 -4.78
N ASP A 105 19.33 5.68 -3.97
CA ASP A 105 19.79 4.35 -4.36
C ASP A 105 18.63 3.44 -4.80
N LYS A 106 17.54 3.43 -4.03
CA LYS A 106 16.37 2.60 -4.33
C LYS A 106 15.67 3.03 -5.62
N VAL A 107 15.56 4.33 -5.89
CA VAL A 107 15.00 4.86 -7.15
C VAL A 107 15.86 4.44 -8.34
N TYR A 108 17.19 4.55 -8.24
CA TYR A 108 18.09 4.13 -9.32
C TYR A 108 18.02 2.63 -9.60
N GLN A 109 17.82 1.82 -8.56
CA GLN A 109 17.69 0.36 -8.68
C GLN A 109 16.33 -0.08 -9.24
N THR A 110 15.25 0.61 -8.91
CA THR A 110 13.88 0.12 -9.18
C THR A 110 13.23 0.73 -10.42
N LEU A 111 13.60 1.95 -10.82
CA LEU A 111 12.97 2.58 -11.98
C LEU A 111 13.57 2.09 -13.30
N PRO A 112 12.71 1.76 -14.29
CA PRO A 112 13.16 1.28 -15.60
C PRO A 112 13.91 2.36 -16.37
N GLU A 113 14.97 1.97 -17.08
CA GLU A 113 15.77 2.85 -17.93
C GLU A 113 16.05 2.15 -19.26
N PRO A 114 15.48 2.62 -20.40
CA PRO A 114 14.44 3.66 -20.54
C PRO A 114 13.10 3.27 -19.88
N PRO A 115 12.16 4.21 -19.63
CA PRO A 115 12.13 5.60 -20.11
C PRO A 115 12.73 6.65 -19.17
N TYR A 116 13.15 6.29 -17.95
CA TYR A 116 13.75 7.25 -17.02
C TYR A 116 15.23 7.43 -17.31
N THR A 117 15.65 8.66 -17.54
CA THR A 117 17.06 9.04 -17.58
C THR A 117 17.63 9.12 -16.16
N PRO A 118 18.96 9.17 -16.00
CA PRO A 118 19.58 9.42 -14.70
C PRO A 118 19.09 10.72 -14.05
N ASP A 119 18.88 11.78 -14.84
CA ASP A 119 18.36 13.06 -14.33
C ASP A 119 16.90 12.94 -13.86
N ASP A 120 16.06 12.19 -14.59
CA ASP A 120 14.68 11.88 -14.17
C ASP A 120 14.69 11.14 -12.82
N LYS A 121 15.59 10.16 -12.67
CA LYS A 121 15.73 9.37 -11.43
C LYS A 121 16.16 10.23 -10.25
N ALA A 122 17.12 11.13 -10.44
CA ALA A 122 17.54 12.07 -9.41
C ALA A 122 16.39 13.01 -8.98
N GLN A 123 15.63 13.54 -9.94
CA GLN A 123 14.50 14.41 -9.66
C GLN A 123 13.37 13.67 -8.93
N VAL A 124 13.04 12.45 -9.36
CA VAL A 124 12.04 11.61 -8.69
C VAL A 124 12.48 11.30 -7.26
N ALA A 125 13.75 10.95 -7.03
CA ALA A 125 14.26 10.71 -5.68
C ALA A 125 14.07 11.92 -4.77
N GLN A 126 14.37 13.12 -5.27
CA GLN A 126 14.17 14.37 -4.53
C GLN A 126 12.69 14.62 -4.18
N LEU A 127 11.78 14.41 -5.15
CA LEU A 127 10.34 14.57 -4.92
C LEU A 127 9.80 13.57 -3.89
N VAL A 128 10.25 12.32 -3.95
CA VAL A 128 9.88 11.29 -2.97
C VAL A 128 10.40 11.66 -1.59
N TYR A 129 11.67 12.08 -1.47
CA TYR A 129 12.23 12.52 -0.20
C TYR A 129 11.43 13.67 0.41
N GLN A 130 11.14 14.71 -0.38
CA GLN A 130 10.36 15.86 0.09
C GLN A 130 8.98 15.43 0.57
N HIS A 131 8.29 14.57 -0.18
CA HIS A 131 6.97 14.06 0.18
C HIS A 131 6.99 13.32 1.53
N ILE A 132 7.95 12.40 1.73
CA ILE A 132 8.08 11.62 2.97
C ILE A 132 8.47 12.51 4.15
N PHE A 133 9.32 13.50 3.92
CA PHE A 133 9.69 14.48 4.94
C PHE A 133 8.47 15.30 5.39
N GLU A 134 7.72 15.86 4.44
CA GLU A 134 6.50 16.64 4.73
C GLU A 134 5.45 15.80 5.45
N GLN A 135 5.24 14.55 5.03
CA GLN A 135 4.36 13.60 5.71
C GLN A 135 4.84 13.34 7.15
N SER A 136 6.14 13.09 7.35
CA SER A 136 6.70 12.81 8.68
C SER A 136 6.57 14.00 9.64
N VAL A 137 6.74 15.22 9.14
CA VAL A 137 6.53 16.45 9.92
C VAL A 137 5.05 16.66 10.25
N ARG A 138 4.16 16.42 9.29
CA ARG A 138 2.70 16.59 9.47
C ARG A 138 2.13 15.56 10.45
N ASP A 139 2.53 14.31 10.31
CA ASP A 139 1.94 13.19 11.04
C ASP A 139 2.62 12.98 12.41
N GLY A 140 3.69 13.74 12.71
CA GLY A 140 4.37 13.69 13.99
C GLY A 140 5.02 12.33 14.26
N LEU A 141 5.66 11.72 13.26
CA LEU A 141 6.34 10.42 13.32
C LEU A 141 7.57 10.37 14.27
N GLY A 142 7.57 11.19 15.33
CA GLY A 142 8.38 11.07 16.53
C GLY A 142 7.61 10.61 17.79
N ARG A 143 6.29 10.39 17.73
CA ARG A 143 5.52 9.79 18.84
C ARG A 143 4.38 8.92 18.32
N GLU A 144 4.50 7.61 18.52
CA GLU A 144 3.41 6.61 18.44
C GLU A 144 2.46 6.74 17.24
N THR A 145 2.72 6.05 16.12
CA THR A 145 1.70 5.32 15.31
C THR A 145 2.40 4.67 14.11
N LEU A 146 3.07 3.54 14.35
CA LEU A 146 3.17 2.44 13.37
C LEU A 146 2.97 1.11 14.10
N VAL A 147 1.94 1.06 14.95
CA VAL A 147 1.42 -0.20 15.49
C VAL A 147 -0.10 -0.20 15.28
N PHE A 148 -0.55 -0.23 14.03
CA PHE A 148 -1.88 -0.70 13.65
C PHE A 148 -1.80 -1.12 12.18
N THR A 149 -2.22 -2.28 11.70
CA THR A 149 -2.75 -3.49 12.34
C THR A 149 -2.68 -4.57 11.29
N ARG A 150 -2.03 -5.68 11.62
CA ARG A 150 -2.34 -6.98 11.06
C ARG A 150 -3.73 -7.37 11.58
N GLY A 151 -4.80 -6.96 10.91
CA GLY A 151 -6.09 -7.64 11.01
C GLY A 151 -6.08 -8.85 10.06
N ALA A 152 -6.67 -10.00 10.32
CA ALA A 152 -7.37 -10.54 11.48
C ALA A 152 -7.48 -12.06 11.19
N GLY A 153 -7.35 -12.90 12.22
CA GLY A 153 -7.40 -14.35 12.06
C GLY A 153 -7.41 -15.06 13.41
N SER A 154 -8.49 -14.78 14.15
CA SER A 154 -8.98 -15.45 15.35
C SER A 154 -8.51 -16.88 15.62
N ALA A 155 -8.04 -17.14 16.85
CA ALA A 155 -8.45 -18.30 17.62
C ALA A 155 -8.36 -18.00 19.13
N SER A 156 -9.50 -18.16 19.78
CA SER A 156 -9.83 -17.87 21.19
C SER A 156 -9.04 -18.72 22.20
N PRO A 157 -8.99 -18.33 23.50
CA PRO A 157 -8.37 -19.12 24.56
C PRO A 157 -9.38 -20.13 25.12
N ALA A 158 -8.98 -21.40 25.23
CA ALA A 158 -9.73 -22.39 26.00
C ALA A 158 -8.87 -22.82 27.20
N ALA A 159 -9.29 -22.34 28.37
CA ALA A 159 -8.87 -22.84 29.66
C ALA A 159 -9.46 -24.24 29.93
N GLN A 160 -8.64 -25.10 30.52
CA GLN A 160 -8.95 -26.14 31.51
C GLN A 160 -10.29 -26.90 31.43
N SER A 161 -10.22 -28.22 31.19
CA SER A 161 -10.98 -29.18 32.00
C SER A 161 -10.27 -30.54 32.07
N ARG A 162 -9.87 -30.89 33.31
CA ARG A 162 -9.79 -32.21 33.96
C ARG A 162 -9.72 -33.49 33.09
N GLY A 163 -8.71 -34.29 33.44
CA GLY A 163 -8.63 -35.75 33.31
C GLY A 163 -7.46 -36.22 34.15
#